data_AF-A0A094A4Q8-F1
#
_entry.id   AF-A0A094A4Q8-F1
#
_cell.length_a   1.000
_cell.length_b   1.000
_cell.length_c   1.000
_cell.angle_alpha   90.00
_cell.angle_beta   90.00
_cell.angle_gamma   90.00
#
_symmetry.space_group_name_H-M   'P 1'
#
loop_
_entity.id
_entity.type
_entity.pdbx_description
1 polymer ?
#
loop_
_entity_poly.entity_id
_entity_poly.type
_entity_poly.pdbx_seq_one_letter_code
_entity_poly.pdbx_strand_id
1 'polypeptide(L)'
;TLKASTPLSLPLWLAETVALNSPTPPKPVLSLDLPEALSPAVIAALKASPTSVDLRGQAPYFFALAARLLALFDDEPMLAVLQDAFKQRAREIVDQASNVGGRSGGGAGVAAEAVEFLRGLDEEERKLFRVAHESAKAAKAWLDDEKR
;
A
#
# COMPACT_ATOMS: atom_id res chain seq x y z
N THR A 1 6.79 32.39 20.34
CA THR A 1 7.28 32.10 18.97
C THR A 1 7.86 30.70 18.97
N LEU A 2 7.63 29.91 17.91
CA LEU A 2 8.24 28.58 17.76
C LEU A 2 9.75 28.75 17.52
N LYS A 3 10.56 27.92 18.18
CA LYS A 3 12.02 27.89 17.94
C LYS A 3 12.30 27.13 16.64
N ALA A 4 13.35 27.53 15.93
CA ALA A 4 13.81 26.78 14.76
C ALA A 4 14.11 25.32 15.14
N SER A 5 13.86 24.38 14.22
CA SER A 5 14.09 22.95 14.40
C SER A 5 13.32 22.31 15.58
N THR A 6 12.16 22.86 15.91
CA THR A 6 11.25 22.20 16.86
C THR A 6 10.55 21.03 16.15
N PRO A 7 10.61 19.79 16.67
CA PRO A 7 9.87 18.67 16.11
C PRO A 7 8.37 18.90 16.33
N LEU A 8 7.60 18.85 15.25
CA LEU A 8 6.14 19.06 15.28
C LEU A 8 5.46 17.91 14.55
N SER A 9 4.42 17.35 15.18
CA SER A 9 3.51 16.44 14.49
C SER A 9 2.45 17.27 13.78
N LEU A 10 2.47 17.24 12.45
CA LEU A 10 1.54 17.98 11.60
C LEU A 10 0.69 17.01 10.78
N PRO A 11 -0.60 17.32 10.56
CA PRO A 11 -1.40 16.61 9.56
C PRO A 11 -0.78 16.75 8.17
N LEU A 12 -0.82 15.68 7.37
CA LEU A 12 -0.18 15.62 6.05
C LEU A 12 -0.63 16.77 5.12
N TRP A 13 -1.92 17.11 5.11
CA TRP A 13 -2.44 18.19 4.26
C TRP A 13 -1.83 19.56 4.60
N LEU A 14 -1.53 19.82 5.87
CA LEU A 14 -0.92 21.08 6.29
C LEU A 14 0.58 21.07 6.00
N ALA A 15 1.24 19.97 6.31
CA ALA A 15 2.65 19.74 5.99
C ALA A 15 2.91 19.94 4.49
N GLU A 16 2.07 19.36 3.64
CA GLU A 16 2.13 19.44 2.19
C GLU A 16 1.92 20.86 1.67
N THR A 17 0.86 21.54 2.13
CA THR A 17 0.59 22.92 1.71
C THR A 17 1.72 23.86 2.12
N VAL A 18 2.27 23.75 3.33
CA VAL A 18 3.35 24.64 3.76
C VAL A 18 4.67 24.30 3.07
N ALA A 19 4.96 23.03 2.79
CA ALA A 19 6.15 22.64 2.01
C ALA A 19 6.11 23.21 0.58
N LEU A 20 4.96 23.11 -0.09
CA LEU A 20 4.79 23.61 -1.47
C LEU A 20 4.76 25.14 -1.56
N ASN A 21 4.25 25.83 -0.53
CA ASN A 21 4.13 27.29 -0.51
C ASN A 21 5.31 27.98 0.21
N SER A 22 6.37 27.25 0.53
CA SER A 22 7.55 27.83 1.19
C SER A 22 8.20 28.88 0.27
N PRO A 23 8.51 30.10 0.76
CA PRO A 23 9.23 31.09 -0.01
C PRO A 23 10.56 30.52 -0.53
N THR A 24 10.92 30.89 -1.76
CA THR A 24 12.12 30.44 -2.48
C THR A 24 13.40 30.50 -1.65
N PRO A 25 14.38 29.59 -1.90
CA PRO A 25 15.56 29.33 -1.07
C PRO A 25 16.33 30.60 -0.66
N PRO A 26 16.91 30.61 0.56
CA PRO A 26 17.78 29.50 1.03
C PRO A 26 17.28 28.63 2.18
N LYS A 27 16.11 28.88 2.81
CA LYS A 27 15.61 28.04 3.91
C LYS A 27 14.12 27.71 3.76
N PRO A 28 13.76 26.42 3.62
CA PRO A 28 12.36 26.02 3.66
C PRO A 28 11.76 26.32 5.04
N VAL A 29 10.46 26.64 5.08
CA VAL A 29 9.73 26.95 6.33
C VAL A 29 9.68 25.74 7.27
N LEU A 30 9.67 24.53 6.70
CA LEU A 30 9.70 23.27 7.43
C LEU A 30 10.54 22.23 6.67
N SER A 31 11.11 21.29 7.42
CA SER A 31 11.70 20.06 6.86
C SER A 31 10.70 18.93 7.09
N LEU A 32 10.43 18.13 6.07
CA LEU A 32 9.60 16.94 6.19
C LEU A 32 10.51 15.73 6.41
N ASP A 33 10.14 14.93 7.41
CA ASP A 33 10.76 13.63 7.64
C ASP A 33 9.84 12.53 7.11
N LEU A 34 10.43 11.45 6.62
CA LEU A 34 9.66 10.27 6.22
C LEU A 34 9.01 9.63 7.45
N PRO A 35 7.72 9.25 7.38
CA PRO A 35 7.07 8.55 8.46
C PRO A 35 7.66 7.16 8.64
N GLU A 36 7.54 6.61 9.86
CA GLU A 36 8.05 5.27 10.22
C GLU A 36 7.55 4.15 9.28
N ALA A 37 6.32 4.30 8.77
CA ALA A 37 5.74 3.39 7.79
C ALA A 37 6.59 3.27 6.51
N LEU A 38 7.29 4.34 6.09
CA LEU A 38 8.20 4.35 4.94
C LEU A 38 9.66 4.28 5.36
N SER A 39 9.94 3.73 6.54
CA SER A 39 11.31 3.56 7.01
C SER A 39 12.12 2.66 6.06
N PRO A 40 13.44 2.83 5.99
CA PRO A 40 14.31 2.00 5.15
C PRO A 40 14.15 0.49 5.41
N ALA A 41 13.82 0.10 6.64
CA ALA A 41 13.55 -1.29 7.01
C ALA A 41 12.30 -1.85 6.30
N VAL A 42 11.20 -1.07 6.27
CA VAL A 42 9.97 -1.47 5.57
C VAL A 42 10.20 -1.51 4.06
N ILE A 43 10.90 -0.52 3.50
CA ILE A 43 11.24 -0.51 2.08
C ILE A 43 12.14 -1.70 1.70
N ALA A 44 13.10 -2.06 2.54
CA ALA A 44 13.94 -3.25 2.33
C ALA A 44 13.12 -4.55 2.41
N ALA A 45 12.17 -4.64 3.34
CA ALA A 45 11.26 -5.77 3.44
C ALA A 45 10.38 -5.91 2.20
N LEU A 46 9.82 -4.79 1.69
CA LEU A 46 9.03 -4.77 0.46
C LEU A 46 9.86 -5.15 -0.77
N LYS A 47 11.12 -4.74 -0.81
CA LYS A 47 12.06 -5.13 -1.87
C LYS A 47 12.38 -6.63 -1.84
N ALA A 48 12.47 -7.23 -0.65
CA ALA A 48 12.80 -8.64 -0.49
C ALA A 48 11.60 -9.56 -0.77
N SER A 49 10.45 -9.27 -0.16
CA SER A 49 9.24 -10.06 -0.31
C SER A 49 8.01 -9.17 -0.03
N PRO A 50 7.37 -8.62 -1.07
CA PRO A 50 6.29 -7.66 -0.87
C PRO A 50 5.01 -8.29 -0.34
N THR A 51 4.74 -9.57 -0.61
CA THR A 51 3.53 -10.27 -0.15
C THR A 51 3.55 -10.61 1.34
N SER A 52 4.73 -10.77 1.95
CA SER A 52 4.84 -11.11 3.37
C SER A 52 4.76 -9.91 4.32
N VAL A 53 4.73 -8.68 3.79
CA VAL A 53 4.68 -7.46 4.62
C VAL A 53 3.24 -7.14 4.99
N ASP A 54 2.97 -6.97 6.29
CA ASP A 54 1.72 -6.41 6.82
C ASP A 54 1.69 -4.89 6.62
N LEU A 55 1.19 -4.46 5.45
CA LEU A 55 1.08 -3.04 5.11
C LEU A 55 0.09 -2.31 6.01
N ARG A 56 -0.99 -2.98 6.40
CA ARG A 56 -2.01 -2.40 7.28
C ARG A 56 -1.45 -2.09 8.67
N GLY A 57 -0.57 -2.94 9.18
CA GLY A 57 0.17 -2.71 10.42
C GLY A 57 1.12 -1.51 10.34
N GLN A 58 1.67 -1.21 9.15
CA GLN A 58 2.50 -0.02 8.93
C GLN A 58 1.67 1.26 8.81
N ALA A 59 0.70 1.25 7.89
CA ALA A 59 -0.26 2.34 7.69
C ALA A 59 -1.51 1.82 6.98
N PRO A 60 -2.73 2.11 7.45
CA PRO A 60 -3.96 1.66 6.78
C PRO A 60 -4.08 2.12 5.31
N TYR A 61 -3.53 3.29 4.99
CA TYR A 61 -3.52 3.88 3.65
C TYR A 61 -2.08 3.95 3.10
N PHE A 62 -1.33 2.86 3.21
CA PHE A 62 0.10 2.81 2.91
C PHE A 62 0.47 3.35 1.52
N PHE A 63 -0.12 2.81 0.45
CA PHE A 63 0.24 3.24 -0.91
C PHE A 63 -0.24 4.66 -1.22
N ALA A 64 -1.40 5.06 -0.68
CA ALA A 64 -1.90 6.42 -0.84
C ALA A 64 -1.02 7.45 -0.11
N LEU A 65 -0.53 7.11 1.09
CA LEU A 65 0.44 7.90 1.84
C LEU A 65 1.76 8.02 1.08
N ALA A 66 2.28 6.88 0.59
CA ALA A 66 3.53 6.82 -0.17
C ALA A 66 3.46 7.67 -1.44
N ALA A 67 2.37 7.56 -2.21
CA ALA A 67 2.16 8.33 -3.43
C ALA A 67 2.15 9.85 -3.17
N ARG A 68 1.53 10.30 -2.08
CA ARG A 68 1.57 11.72 -1.69
C ARG A 68 2.95 12.15 -1.28
N LEU A 69 3.65 11.39 -0.44
CA LEU A 69 4.98 11.76 0.03
C LEU A 69 6.03 11.74 -1.09
N LEU A 70 6.01 10.76 -1.99
CA LEU A 70 6.91 10.73 -3.14
C LEU A 70 6.66 11.86 -4.14
N ALA A 71 5.49 12.50 -4.13
CA ALA A 71 5.28 13.72 -4.91
C ALA A 71 6.05 14.92 -4.32
N LEU A 72 6.45 14.85 -3.05
CA LEU A 72 7.23 15.88 -2.35
C LEU A 72 8.72 15.52 -2.28
N PHE A 73 9.03 14.23 -2.18
CA PHE A 73 10.39 13.69 -2.16
C PHE A 73 10.72 13.03 -3.50
N ASP A 74 11.69 13.59 -4.24
CA ASP A 74 12.18 13.03 -5.50
C ASP A 74 13.11 11.82 -5.26
N ASP A 75 12.55 10.71 -4.74
CA ASP A 75 13.24 9.46 -4.43
C ASP A 75 12.83 8.35 -5.43
N GLU A 76 13.45 8.40 -6.62
CA GLU A 76 13.23 7.44 -7.70
C GLU A 76 13.50 5.96 -7.29
N PRO A 77 14.57 5.63 -6.54
CA PRO A 77 14.78 4.26 -6.06
C PRO A 77 13.65 3.72 -5.19
N MET A 78 13.11 4.54 -4.27
CA MET A 78 11.98 4.14 -3.43
C MET A 78 10.71 3.95 -4.26
N LEU A 79 10.45 4.86 -5.21
CA LEU A 79 9.33 4.76 -6.13
C LEU A 79 9.35 3.44 -6.91
N ALA A 80 10.51 3.04 -7.46
CA ALA A 80 10.65 1.79 -8.18
C ALA A 80 10.30 0.57 -7.31
N VAL A 81 10.79 0.53 -6.06
CA VAL A 81 10.46 -0.56 -5.12
C VAL A 81 8.97 -0.63 -4.83
N LEU A 82 8.33 0.52 -4.59
CA LEU A 82 6.89 0.58 -4.29
C LEU A 82 6.02 0.18 -5.48
N GLN A 83 6.39 0.60 -6.69
CA GLN A 83 5.70 0.20 -7.92
C GLN A 83 5.78 -1.32 -8.14
N ASP A 84 6.96 -1.91 -7.96
CA ASP A 84 7.14 -3.35 -8.13
C ASP A 84 6.45 -4.16 -7.04
N ALA A 85 6.48 -3.68 -5.80
CA ALA A 85 5.72 -4.26 -4.69
C ALA A 85 4.22 -4.25 -4.98
N PHE A 86 3.66 -3.12 -5.41
CA PHE A 86 2.24 -3.01 -5.76
C PHE A 86 1.84 -3.96 -6.89
N LYS A 87 2.65 -4.06 -7.95
CA LYS A 87 2.38 -4.99 -9.07
C LYS A 87 2.37 -6.46 -8.61
N GLN A 88 3.34 -6.85 -7.78
CA GLN A 88 3.42 -8.23 -7.28
C GLN A 88 2.24 -8.55 -6.36
N ARG A 89 1.91 -7.65 -5.44
CA ARG A 89 0.77 -7.81 -4.53
C ARG A 89 -0.57 -7.78 -5.26
N ALA A 90 -0.74 -6.94 -6.28
CA ALA A 90 -1.95 -6.91 -7.10
C ALA A 90 -2.21 -8.26 -7.81
N ARG A 91 -1.16 -8.94 -8.29
CA ARG A 91 -1.30 -10.30 -8.86
C ARG A 91 -1.79 -11.30 -7.82
N GLU A 92 -1.20 -11.27 -6.62
CA GLU A 92 -1.61 -12.14 -5.51
C GLU A 92 -3.05 -11.85 -5.07
N ILE A 93 -3.45 -10.58 -4.97
CA ILE A 93 -4.83 -10.17 -4.64
C ILE A 93 -5.83 -10.78 -5.61
N VAL A 94 -5.55 -10.73 -6.92
CA VAL A 94 -6.43 -11.29 -7.95
C VAL A 94 -6.49 -12.81 -7.86
N ASP A 95 -5.35 -13.49 -7.64
CA ASP A 95 -5.32 -14.94 -7.45
C ASP A 95 -6.20 -15.35 -6.26
N GLN A 96 -6.02 -14.70 -5.11
CA GLN A 96 -6.80 -14.96 -3.90
C GLN A 96 -8.28 -14.63 -4.08
N ALA A 97 -8.62 -13.54 -4.78
CA ALA A 97 -10.00 -13.12 -5.03
C ALA A 97 -10.77 -14.14 -5.90
N SER A 98 -10.09 -14.79 -6.84
CA SER A 98 -10.68 -15.82 -7.72
C SER A 98 -10.91 -17.17 -7.00
N ASN A 99 -10.14 -17.41 -5.93
CA ASN A 99 -9.99 -18.71 -5.26
C ASN A 99 -10.57 -18.77 -3.83
N VAL A 100 -11.36 -17.78 -3.40
CA VAL A 100 -11.93 -17.66 -2.03
C VAL A 100 -12.71 -18.90 -1.53
N GLY A 101 -13.10 -19.83 -2.42
CA GLY A 101 -13.73 -21.12 -2.04
C GLY A 101 -12.96 -22.39 -2.45
N GLY A 102 -11.81 -22.28 -3.11
CA GLY A 102 -11.18 -23.40 -3.84
C GLY A 102 -9.87 -23.95 -3.27
N ARG A 103 -9.19 -23.23 -2.36
CA ARG A 103 -7.88 -23.67 -1.82
C ARG A 103 -7.98 -24.79 -0.76
N SER A 104 -9.13 -25.41 -0.56
CA SER A 104 -9.27 -26.57 0.34
C SER A 104 -8.42 -27.79 -0.07
N GLY A 105 -7.79 -27.78 -1.25
CA GLY A 105 -6.82 -28.79 -1.68
C GLY A 105 -5.35 -28.48 -1.40
N GLY A 106 -5.02 -27.24 -1.00
CA GLY A 106 -3.67 -26.88 -0.53
C GLY A 106 -3.62 -27.04 0.98
N GLY A 107 -2.64 -27.78 1.50
CA GLY A 107 -2.54 -28.10 2.94
C GLY A 107 -2.71 -26.88 3.86
N ALA A 108 -3.13 -27.11 5.11
CA ALA A 108 -3.55 -26.09 6.07
C ALA A 108 -2.66 -24.84 6.19
N GLY A 109 -1.34 -24.93 5.93
CA GLY A 109 -0.43 -23.79 5.92
C GLY A 109 -0.67 -22.78 4.78
N VAL A 110 -1.08 -23.24 3.60
CA VAL A 110 -1.32 -22.37 2.42
C VAL A 110 -2.58 -21.52 2.59
N ALA A 111 -3.57 -22.05 3.31
CA ALA A 111 -4.76 -21.30 3.67
C ALA A 111 -4.46 -20.24 4.76
N ALA A 112 -3.55 -20.54 5.70
CA ALA A 112 -3.16 -19.60 6.75
C ALA A 112 -2.40 -18.39 6.19
N GLU A 113 -1.45 -18.61 5.28
CA GLU A 113 -0.68 -17.54 4.61
C GLU A 113 -1.58 -16.61 3.79
N ALA A 114 -2.55 -17.18 3.07
CA ALA A 114 -3.55 -16.39 2.33
C ALA A 114 -4.40 -15.51 3.25
N VAL A 115 -4.82 -16.04 4.41
CA VAL A 115 -5.59 -15.26 5.40
C VAL A 115 -4.74 -14.13 6.00
N GLU A 116 -3.47 -14.40 6.30
CA GLU A 116 -2.54 -13.39 6.81
C GLU A 116 -2.30 -12.27 5.79
N PHE A 117 -2.06 -12.63 4.52
CA PHE A 117 -1.94 -11.66 3.43
C PHE A 117 -3.18 -10.77 3.29
N LEU A 118 -4.38 -11.38 3.25
CA LEU A 118 -5.65 -10.64 3.12
C LEU A 118 -5.94 -9.74 4.33
N ARG A 119 -5.43 -10.09 5.52
CA ARG A 119 -5.53 -9.26 6.73
C ARG A 119 -4.62 -8.04 6.66
N GLY A 120 -3.45 -8.19 6.06
CA GLY A 120 -2.41 -7.15 5.93
C GLY A 120 -2.56 -6.21 4.72
N LEU A 121 -3.66 -6.31 3.97
CA LEU A 121 -3.94 -5.40 2.84
C LEU A 121 -4.22 -3.97 3.32
N ASP A 122 -3.65 -3.00 2.61
CA ASP A 122 -3.99 -1.59 2.78
C ASP A 122 -5.39 -1.26 2.17
N GLU A 123 -5.92 -0.07 2.42
CA GLU A 123 -7.28 0.27 1.98
C GLU A 123 -7.44 0.32 0.45
N GLU A 124 -6.41 0.67 -0.32
CA GLU A 124 -6.48 0.65 -1.79
C GLU A 124 -6.48 -0.80 -2.31
N GLU A 125 -5.64 -1.66 -1.73
CA GLU A 125 -5.62 -3.09 -2.02
C GLU A 125 -6.93 -3.79 -1.64
N ARG A 126 -7.57 -3.38 -0.54
CA ARG A 126 -8.89 -3.90 -0.14
C ARG A 126 -9.98 -3.53 -1.14
N LYS A 127 -9.94 -2.32 -1.71
CA LYS A 127 -10.86 -1.93 -2.80
C LYS A 127 -10.61 -2.80 -4.04
N LEU A 128 -9.35 -2.98 -4.41
CA LEU A 128 -8.96 -3.85 -5.53
C LEU A 128 -9.45 -5.29 -5.33
N PHE A 129 -9.27 -5.85 -4.14
CA PHE A 129 -9.75 -7.19 -3.80
C PHE A 129 -11.26 -7.32 -3.97
N ARG A 130 -12.05 -6.36 -3.47
CA ARG A 130 -13.52 -6.39 -3.61
C ARG A 130 -13.94 -6.39 -5.07
N VAL A 131 -13.33 -5.53 -5.89
CA VAL A 131 -13.63 -5.45 -7.33
C VAL A 131 -13.25 -6.76 -8.04
N ALA A 132 -12.08 -7.31 -7.75
CA ALA A 132 -11.62 -8.57 -8.33
C ALA A 132 -12.50 -9.76 -7.90
N HIS A 133 -12.97 -9.77 -6.65
CA HIS A 133 -13.80 -10.85 -6.13
C HIS A 133 -15.19 -10.83 -6.75
N GLU A 134 -15.83 -9.66 -6.80
CA GLU A 134 -17.16 -9.50 -7.43
C GLU A 134 -17.10 -9.78 -8.93
N SER A 135 -16.03 -9.36 -9.63
CA SER A 135 -15.88 -9.65 -11.06
C SER A 135 -15.71 -11.15 -11.33
N ALA A 136 -14.90 -11.85 -10.54
CA ALA A 136 -14.72 -13.30 -10.65
C ALA A 136 -16.03 -14.05 -10.38
N LYS A 137 -16.80 -13.60 -9.38
CA LYS A 137 -18.12 -14.17 -9.05
C LYS A 137 -19.12 -13.95 -10.17
N ALA A 138 -19.20 -12.74 -10.71
CA ALA A 138 -20.09 -12.41 -11.82
C ALA A 138 -19.75 -13.22 -13.08
N ALA A 139 -18.46 -13.38 -13.40
CA ALA A 139 -18.02 -14.19 -14.54
C ALA A 139 -18.41 -15.67 -14.39
N LYS A 140 -18.24 -16.25 -13.20
CA LYS A 140 -18.68 -17.63 -12.91
C LYS A 140 -20.19 -17.79 -13.05
N ALA A 141 -20.97 -16.85 -12.50
CA ALA A 141 -22.42 -16.88 -12.60
C ALA A 141 -22.91 -16.79 -14.05
N TRP A 142 -22.28 -15.94 -14.87
CA TRP A 142 -22.60 -15.84 -16.29
C TRP A 142 -22.29 -17.14 -17.06
N LEU A 143 -21.13 -17.75 -16.81
CA LEU A 143 -20.76 -19.04 -17.43
C LEU A 143 -21.69 -20.20 -17.03
N ASP A 144 -22.28 -20.14 -15.84
CA ASP A 144 -23.22 -21.17 -15.38
C ASP A 144 -24.63 -20.94 -15.92
N ASP A 145 -25.00 -19.69 -16.21
CA ASP A 145 -26.25 -19.34 -16.91
C ASP A 145 -26.23 -19.80 -18.37
N GLU A 146 -25.10 -19.64 -19.08
CA GLU A 146 -24.93 -20.11 -20.47
C GLU A 146 -25.08 -21.64 -20.61
N LYS A 147 -24.82 -22.40 -19.54
CA LYS A 147 -24.92 -23.87 -19.54
C LYS A 147 -26.34 -24.39 -19.24
N ARG A 148 -27.27 -23.53 -18.80
CA ARG A 148 -28.65 -23.90 -18.49
C ARG A 148 -29.55 -23.83 -19.72
#